data_AF-A0A496RBA2-F1
#
_entry.id   AF-A0A496RBA2-F1
#
_cell.length_a   1.000
_cell.length_b   1.000
_cell.length_c   1.000
_cell.angle_alpha   90.00
_cell.angle_beta   90.00
_cell.angle_gamma   90.00
#
_symmetry.space_group_name_H-M   'P 1'
#
loop_
_entity.id
_entity.type
_entity.pdbx_description
1 polymer ?
#
loop_
_entity_poly.entity_id
_entity_poly.type
_entity_poly.pdbx_seq_one_letter_code
_entity_poly.pdbx_strand_id
1 'polypeptide(L)'
;MISWHKKPQLTEEQEEFLEADFVEVFTTPIGQRVLGKILTDLHFFSRCEGEEEVALNNYAKQLLSYFGEWDVGSEELIINRLMRRDNVT
;
A
#
# COMPACT_ATOMS: atom_id res chain seq x y z
N MET A 1 -4.91 24.94 11.21
CA MET A 1 -5.42 23.70 11.81
C MET A 1 -6.13 22.92 10.71
N ILE A 2 -5.49 21.89 10.16
CA ILE A 2 -6.16 20.99 9.21
C ILE A 2 -7.16 20.20 10.05
N SER A 3 -8.45 20.40 9.80
CA SER A 3 -9.50 19.59 10.41
C SER A 3 -9.41 18.21 9.77
N TRP A 4 -8.86 17.25 10.52
CA TRP A 4 -8.86 15.83 10.15
C TRP A 4 -10.31 15.34 10.24
N HIS A 5 -11.08 15.61 9.19
CA HIS A 5 -12.42 15.08 9.04
C HIS A 5 -12.35 13.56 9.16
N LYS A 6 -13.26 12.98 9.97
CA LYS A 6 -13.42 11.54 10.10
C LYS A 6 -13.30 10.90 8.71
N LYS A 7 -12.40 9.92 8.58
CA LYS A 7 -12.28 9.12 7.35
C LYS A 7 -13.72 8.70 6.97
N PRO A 8 -14.21 9.05 5.77
CA PRO A 8 -15.56 8.66 5.38
C PRO A 8 -15.66 7.15 5.51
N GLN A 9 -16.65 6.67 6.26
CA GLN A 9 -16.95 5.25 6.34
C GLN A 9 -17.46 4.84 4.95
N LEU A 10 -16.72 3.97 4.27
CA LEU A 10 -17.17 3.36 3.03
C LEU A 10 -18.21 2.28 3.35
N THR A 11 -19.13 2.03 2.43
CA THR A 11 -19.96 0.81 2.47
C THR A 11 -19.11 -0.39 2.08
N GLU A 12 -19.50 -1.61 2.46
CA GLU A 12 -18.80 -2.83 2.05
C GLU A 12 -18.62 -2.91 0.52
N GLU A 13 -19.66 -2.58 -0.23
CA GLU A 13 -19.62 -2.50 -1.71
C GLU A 13 -18.58 -1.47 -2.22
N GLN A 14 -18.45 -0.32 -1.55
CA GLN A 14 -17.44 0.69 -1.92
C GLN A 14 -16.02 0.23 -1.59
N GLU A 15 -15.84 -0.53 -0.51
CA GLU A 15 -14.55 -1.14 -0.18
C GLU A 15 -14.16 -2.18 -1.22
N GLU A 16 -15.09 -3.06 -1.62
CA GLU A 16 -14.85 -4.06 -2.67
C GLU A 16 -14.48 -3.43 -4.02
N PHE A 17 -15.19 -2.37 -4.44
CA PHE A 17 -14.82 -1.65 -5.67
C PHE A 17 -13.46 -0.97 -5.56
N LEU A 18 -13.16 -0.37 -4.41
CA LEU A 18 -11.88 0.28 -4.20
C LEU A 18 -10.73 -0.74 -4.20
N GLU A 19 -10.92 -1.91 -3.60
CA GLU A 19 -9.96 -3.03 -3.67
C GLU A 19 -9.71 -3.46 -5.11
N ALA A 20 -10.78 -3.66 -5.89
CA ALA A 20 -10.69 -4.03 -7.30
C ALA A 20 -9.92 -2.98 -8.12
N ASP A 21 -10.21 -1.69 -7.92
CA ASP A 21 -9.54 -0.58 -8.59
C ASP A 21 -8.05 -0.51 -8.23
N PHE A 22 -7.72 -0.69 -6.95
CA PHE A 22 -6.33 -0.72 -6.49
C PHE A 22 -5.55 -1.86 -7.16
N VAL A 23 -6.13 -3.05 -7.19
CA VAL A 23 -5.52 -4.21 -7.86
C VAL A 23 -5.36 -3.94 -9.35
N GLU A 24 -6.38 -3.41 -10.03
CA GLU A 24 -6.30 -3.13 -11.47
C GLU A 24 -5.18 -2.13 -11.79
N VAL A 25 -5.12 -1.00 -11.08
CA VAL A 25 -4.14 0.06 -11.35
C VAL A 25 -2.71 -0.41 -11.04
N PHE A 26 -2.51 -0.96 -9.84
CA PHE A 26 -1.17 -1.19 -9.31
C PHE A 26 -0.59 -2.56 -9.69
N THR A 27 -1.34 -3.42 -10.38
CA THR A 27 -0.78 -4.61 -11.05
C THR A 27 -0.14 -4.30 -12.41
N THR A 28 -0.36 -3.09 -12.96
CA THR A 28 0.31 -2.62 -14.17
C THR A 28 1.78 -2.28 -13.90
N PRO A 29 2.69 -2.39 -14.88
CA PRO A 29 4.10 -2.01 -14.68
C PRO A 29 4.30 -0.55 -14.28
N ILE A 30 3.46 0.37 -14.79
CA ILE A 30 3.51 1.79 -14.41
C ILE A 30 3.01 1.95 -12.96
N GLY A 31 1.89 1.31 -12.63
CA GLY A 31 1.33 1.31 -11.29
C GLY A 31 2.34 0.81 -10.26
N GLN A 32 3.03 -0.30 -10.52
CA GLN A 32 4.06 -0.84 -9.62
C GLN A 32 5.19 0.16 -9.33
N ARG A 33 5.65 0.91 -10.35
CA ARG A 33 6.66 1.95 -10.14
C ARG A 33 6.15 3.11 -9.29
N VAL A 34 4.90 3.53 -9.52
CA VAL A 34 4.25 4.59 -8.72
C VAL A 34 4.06 4.11 -7.27
N LEU A 35 3.57 2.89 -7.07
CA LEU A 35 3.40 2.29 -5.75
C LEU A 35 4.73 2.20 -5.00
N GLY A 36 5.80 1.76 -5.67
CA GLY A 36 7.14 1.72 -5.08
C GLY A 36 7.61 3.11 -4.60
N LYS A 37 7.35 4.17 -5.36
CA LYS A 37 7.65 5.54 -4.93
C LYS A 37 6.83 5.95 -3.71
N ILE A 38 5.52 5.68 -3.71
CA ILE A 38 4.62 5.98 -2.58
C ILE A 38 5.09 5.25 -1.31
N LEU A 39 5.39 3.95 -1.39
CA LEU A 39 5.85 3.17 -0.25
C LEU A 39 7.19 3.68 0.30
N THR A 40 8.09 4.12 -0.59
CA THR A 40 9.36 4.74 -0.18
C THR A 40 9.13 6.02 0.60
N ASP A 41 8.24 6.90 0.13
CA ASP A 41 7.91 8.17 0.79
C ASP A 41 7.20 7.97 2.13
N LEU A 42 6.51 6.85 2.29
CA LEU A 42 5.84 6.46 3.53
C LEU A 42 6.76 5.68 4.49
N HIS A 43 8.08 5.68 4.25
CA HIS A 43 9.07 5.00 5.09
C HIS A 43 8.78 3.50 5.26
N PHE A 44 8.14 2.87 4.27
CA PHE A 44 7.73 1.48 4.38
C PHE A 44 8.92 0.52 4.52
N PHE A 45 9.99 0.74 3.75
CA PHE A 45 11.20 -0.11 3.73
C PHE A 45 12.30 0.33 4.72
N SER A 46 12.02 1.34 5.55
CA SER A 46 13.02 1.97 6.41
C SER A 46 12.73 1.69 7.89
N ARG A 47 13.78 1.63 8.70
CA ARG A 47 13.62 1.69 10.15
C ARG A 47 13.05 3.06 10.51
N CYS A 48 11.90 3.06 11.19
CA CYS A 48 11.30 4.29 11.71
C CYS A 48 12.00 4.68 13.01
N GLU A 49 12.44 5.93 13.12
CA GLU A 49 13.13 6.47 14.30
C GLU A 49 12.22 7.34 15.18
N GLY A 50 11.10 7.83 14.62
CA GLY A 50 10.15 8.70 15.30
C GLY A 50 8.69 8.33 15.09
N GLU A 51 7.81 8.90 15.93
CA GLU A 51 6.36 8.64 15.88
C GLU A 51 5.72 9.04 14.55
N GLU A 52 6.20 10.12 13.92
CA GLU A 52 5.70 10.58 12.62
C GLU A 52 5.99 9.57 11.51
N GLU A 53 7.21 9.01 11.48
CA GLU A 53 7.60 7.99 10.51
C GLU A 53 6.82 6.68 10.74
N VAL A 54 6.61 6.30 12.01
CA VAL A 54 5.76 5.15 12.36
C VAL A 54 4.34 5.35 11.87
N ALA A 55 3.78 6.56 11.98
CA ALA A 55 2.45 6.87 11.48
C ALA A 55 2.34 6.72 9.96
N LEU A 56 3.34 7.23 9.22
CA LEU A 56 3.41 7.07 7.76
C LEU A 56 3.57 5.60 7.34
N ASN A 57 4.43 4.85 8.03
CA ASN A 57 4.65 3.43 7.77
C ASN A 57 3.36 2.62 8.03
N ASN A 58 2.63 2.93 9.11
CA ASN A 58 1.33 2.30 9.38
C ASN A 58 0.29 2.64 8.31
N TYR A 59 0.33 3.85 7.76
CA TYR A 59 -0.54 4.21 6.64
C TYR A 59 -0.18 3.43 5.36
N ALA A 60 1.11 3.22 5.06
CA ALA A 60 1.53 2.35 3.96
C ALA A 60 0.99 0.92 4.12
N LYS A 61 1.02 0.36 5.34
CA LYS A 61 0.45 -0.97 5.63
C LYS A 61 -1.05 -1.04 5.36
N GLN A 62 -1.80 0.02 5.70
CA GLN A 62 -3.22 0.12 5.37
C GLN A 62 -3.46 0.26 3.87
N LEU A 63 -2.60 0.94 3.11
CA LEU A 63 -2.71 0.97 1.65
C LEU A 63 -2.47 -0.41 1.05
N LEU A 64 -1.56 -1.18 1.64
CA LEU A 64 -1.27 -2.55 1.19
C LEU A 64 -2.38 -3.55 1.53
N SER A 65 -3.24 -3.28 2.52
CA SER A 65 -4.35 -4.19 2.84
C SER A 65 -5.37 -4.31 1.70
N TYR A 66 -5.52 -3.28 0.87
CA TYR A 66 -6.38 -3.33 -0.33
C TYR A 66 -5.89 -4.33 -1.40
N PHE A 67 -4.66 -4.86 -1.27
CA PHE A 67 -4.12 -5.91 -2.14
C PHE A 67 -4.35 -7.33 -1.62
N GLY A 68 -5.08 -7.46 -0.52
CA GLY A 68 -5.65 -8.73 -0.07
C GLY A 68 -4.86 -9.50 0.98
N GLU A 69 -3.59 -9.21 1.30
CA GLU A 69 -2.88 -9.93 2.39
C GLU A 69 -1.76 -9.10 3.05
N TRP A 70 -2.11 -8.27 4.04
CA TRP A 70 -1.16 -7.92 5.10
C TRP A 70 -1.27 -8.95 6.22
N ASP A 71 -0.53 -10.06 6.11
CA ASP A 71 -0.23 -10.91 7.27
C ASP A 71 1.15 -10.50 7.81
N VAL A 72 1.30 -10.45 9.12
CA VAL A 72 2.50 -9.95 9.80
C VAL A 72 3.65 -10.94 9.56
N GLY A 73 4.30 -10.84 8.40
CA GLY A 73 5.30 -11.79 7.92
C GLY A 73 5.54 -11.78 6.41
N SER A 74 4.74 -11.03 5.64
CA SER A 74 4.73 -11.09 4.17
C SER A 74 5.48 -9.94 3.46
N GLU A 75 6.26 -9.10 4.15
CA GLU A 75 7.03 -7.99 3.52
C GLU A 75 7.89 -8.48 2.34
N GLU A 76 8.62 -9.59 2.52
CA GLU A 76 9.40 -10.22 1.46
C GLU A 76 8.53 -10.79 0.33
N LEU A 77 7.34 -11.32 0.63
CA LEU A 77 6.41 -11.83 -0.38
C LEU A 77 5.79 -10.69 -1.20
N ILE A 78 5.52 -9.54 -0.59
CA ILE A 78 5.00 -8.35 -1.27
C ILE A 78 6.10 -7.76 -2.15
N ILE A 79 7.30 -7.58 -1.63
CA ILE A 79 8.47 -7.16 -2.44
C ILE A 79 8.67 -8.16 -3.59
N ASN A 80 8.63 -9.47 -3.33
CA ASN A 80 8.76 -10.47 -4.38
C ASN A 80 7.60 -10.44 -5.39
N ARG A 81 6.34 -10.24 -4.99
CA ARG A 81 5.21 -10.11 -5.94
C ARG A 81 5.28 -8.82 -6.76
N LEU A 82 5.70 -7.73 -6.14
CA LEU A 82 5.91 -6.44 -6.81
C LEU A 82 7.10 -6.49 -7.78
N MET A 83 8.17 -7.21 -7.44
CA MET A 83 9.42 -7.25 -8.21
C MET A 83 9.52 -8.43 -9.19
N ARG A 84 8.73 -9.52 -9.06
CA ARG A 84 8.82 -10.72 -9.92
C ARG A 84 8.11 -10.62 -11.27
N ARG A 85 7.41 -9.53 -11.60
CA ARG A 85 6.83 -9.36 -12.95
C ARG A 85 7.78 -8.75 -13.99
N ASP A 86 9.02 -8.42 -13.62
CA ASP A 86 10.07 -8.07 -14.58
C ASP A 86 10.70 -9.29 -15.31
N ASN A 87 10.23 -10.52 -15.06
CA ASN A 87 10.84 -11.75 -15.59
C ASN A 87 9.89 -12.71 -16.33
N VAL A 88 8.74 -12.26 -16.83
CA VAL A 88 7.98 -13.03 -17.83
C VAL A 88 8.20 -12.38 -19.19
N THR A 89 9.20 -12.90 -19.90
CA THR A 89 9.42 -12.70 -21.34
C THR A 89 8.34 -13.41 -22.14
#